data_AF-Q4TUB6-F1
#
_entry.id   AF-Q4TUB6-F1
#
_cell.length_a   1.000
_cell.length_b   1.000
_cell.length_c   1.000
_cell.angle_alpha   90.00
_cell.angle_beta   90.00
_cell.angle_gamma   90.00
#
_symmetry.space_group_name_H-M   'P 1'
#
loop_
_entity.id
_entity.type
_entity.pdbx_description
1 polymer ?
#
loop_
_entity_poly.entity_id
_entity_poly.type
_entity_poly.pdbx_seq_one_letter_code
_entity_poly.pdbx_strand_id
1 'polypeptide(L)'
;ENSEILPGLKYVRPGGGYVPNFQLFEKGDVNGEKEQKVFTFLKHSCPHPSDVLGSLKHISWDWEPIKVHDIRWNFEKFLVGPDGVPVMRWFHKTPVSTVKSDILAYLKQFKIKKGG
;
A
#
# COMPACT_ATOMS: atom_id res chain seq x y z
N GLU A 1 -13.63 1.72 16.67
CA GLU A 1 -14.70 2.15 15.77
C GLU A 1 -14.13 3.02 14.65
N ASN A 2 -14.55 2.79 13.41
CA ASN A 2 -14.10 3.51 12.20
C ASN A 2 -15.25 4.27 11.52
N SER A 3 -16.28 4.62 12.29
CA SER A 3 -17.53 5.21 11.82
C SER A 3 -17.35 6.56 11.12
N GLU A 4 -16.27 7.29 11.42
CA GLU A 4 -16.02 8.64 10.91
C GLU A 4 -15.25 8.67 9.59
N ILE A 5 -14.61 7.58 9.17
CA ILE A 5 -13.76 7.55 7.97
C ILE A 5 -14.59 7.82 6.71
N LEU A 6 -15.70 7.10 6.54
CA LEU A 6 -16.57 7.26 5.36
C LEU A 6 -17.24 8.65 5.31
N PRO A 7 -17.83 9.18 6.40
CA PRO A 7 -18.28 10.57 6.45
C PRO A 7 -17.18 11.58 6.12
N GLY A 8 -15.95 11.38 6.64
CA GLY A 8 -14.81 12.24 6.36
C GLY A 8 -14.46 12.29 4.87
N LEU A 9 -14.45 11.14 4.19
CA LEU A 9 -14.22 11.05 2.75
C LEU A 9 -15.36 11.72 1.95
N LYS A 10 -16.61 11.54 2.38
CA LYS A 10 -17.80 12.02 1.68
C LYS A 10 -18.02 13.52 1.81
N TYR A 11 -17.79 14.08 2.99
CA TYR A 11 -18.16 15.47 3.32
C TYR A 11 -16.97 16.40 3.55
N VAL A 12 -15.78 15.89 3.87
CA VAL A 12 -14.64 16.74 4.25
C VAL A 12 -13.56 16.73 3.16
N ARG A 13 -12.89 15.59 2.95
CA ARG A 13 -11.85 15.45 1.93
C ARG A 13 -11.74 13.98 1.51
N PRO A 14 -11.90 13.62 0.22
CA PRO A 14 -12.06 14.50 -0.95
C PRO A 14 -13.30 15.39 -0.94
N GLY A 15 -14.36 15.01 -0.20
CA GLY A 15 -15.60 15.77 -0.14
C GLY A 15 -16.44 15.58 -1.42
N GLY A 16 -17.41 16.47 -1.64
CA GLY A 16 -18.21 16.47 -2.87
C GLY A 16 -19.11 15.23 -3.06
N GLY A 17 -19.45 14.53 -1.98
CA GLY A 17 -20.24 13.30 -2.05
C GLY A 17 -19.44 12.06 -2.47
N TYR A 18 -18.10 12.12 -2.41
CA TYR A 18 -17.22 11.01 -2.76
C TYR A 18 -17.50 9.76 -1.91
N VAL A 19 -17.69 8.63 -2.56
CA VAL A 19 -17.83 7.31 -1.94
C VAL A 19 -16.84 6.35 -2.62
N PRO A 20 -15.91 5.73 -1.88
CA PRO A 20 -15.02 4.71 -2.43
C PRO A 20 -15.82 3.57 -3.08
N ASN A 21 -15.40 3.15 -4.27
CA ASN A 21 -15.99 2.00 -4.97
C ASN A 21 -15.21 0.70 -4.70
N PHE A 22 -14.38 0.69 -3.65
CA PHE A 22 -13.56 -0.43 -3.22
C PHE A 22 -13.69 -0.61 -1.71
N GLN A 23 -13.40 -1.82 -1.23
CA GLN A 23 -13.52 -2.16 0.18
C GLN A 23 -12.49 -1.39 1.01
N LEU A 24 -12.96 -0.78 2.10
CA LEU A 24 -12.11 -0.28 3.17
C LEU A 24 -12.17 -1.25 4.36
N PHE A 25 -11.04 -1.42 5.02
CA PHE A 25 -10.93 -2.24 6.23
C PHE A 25 -10.86 -1.35 7.46
N GLU A 26 -10.91 -1.97 8.63
CA GLU A 26 -10.72 -1.26 9.89
C GLU A 26 -9.33 -0.63 9.99
N LYS A 27 -9.24 0.55 10.62
CA LYS A 27 -7.97 1.19 10.92
C LYS A 27 -7.15 0.28 11.86
N GLY A 28 -5.89 0.07 11.51
CA GLY A 28 -4.93 -0.62 12.35
C GLY A 28 -3.51 -0.30 11.91
N ASP A 29 -2.53 -0.79 12.67
CA ASP A 29 -1.12 -0.45 12.45
C ASP A 29 -0.53 -1.23 11.27
N VAL A 30 0.39 -0.59 10.55
CA VAL A 30 1.10 -1.18 9.40
C VAL A 30 2.61 -1.33 9.64
N ASN A 31 3.11 -0.71 10.71
CA ASN A 31 4.48 -0.77 11.21
C ASN A 31 4.48 -0.96 12.73
N GLY A 32 5.64 -1.32 13.29
CA GLY A 32 5.84 -1.51 14.72
C GLY A 32 5.37 -2.87 15.25
N GLU A 33 5.46 -3.06 16.56
CA GLU A 33 5.12 -4.34 17.22
C GLU A 33 3.68 -4.81 16.98
N LYS A 34 2.73 -3.88 16.85
CA LYS A 34 1.30 -4.18 16.69
C LYS A 34 0.83 -4.18 15.23
N GLU A 35 1.77 -4.18 14.28
CA GLU A 35 1.40 -4.20 12.86
C GLU A 35 0.54 -5.41 12.50
N GLN A 36 -0.44 -5.19 11.62
CA GLN A 36 -1.27 -6.28 11.15
C GLN A 36 -0.41 -7.28 10.36
N LYS A 37 -0.59 -8.58 10.64
CA LYS A 37 0.23 -9.67 10.07
C LYS A 37 0.31 -9.67 8.54
N VAL A 38 -0.74 -9.18 7.86
CA VAL A 38 -0.75 -9.04 6.40
C VAL A 38 0.31 -8.04 5.93
N PHE A 39 0.52 -6.93 6.64
CA PHE A 39 1.56 -5.97 6.31
C PHE A 39 2.95 -6.49 6.67
N THR A 40 3.09 -7.28 7.73
CA THR A 40 4.35 -8.01 7.98
C THR A 40 4.73 -8.85 6.77
N PHE A 41 3.82 -9.65 6.25
CA PHE A 41 4.05 -10.46 5.05
C PHE A 41 4.43 -9.59 3.84
N LEU A 42 3.60 -8.60 3.50
CA LEU A 42 3.80 -7.76 2.31
C LEU A 42 5.12 -6.97 2.34
N LYS A 43 5.53 -6.46 3.51
CA LYS A 43 6.76 -5.67 3.66
C LYS A 43 8.02 -6.50 3.41
N HIS A 44 8.03 -7.77 3.81
CA HIS A 44 9.19 -8.66 3.64
C HIS A 44 9.25 -9.28 2.23
N SER A 45 8.12 -9.41 1.54
CA SER A 45 8.09 -10.04 0.20
C SER A 45 8.65 -9.16 -0.92
N CYS A 46 8.72 -7.85 -0.74
CA CYS A 46 9.26 -6.93 -1.76
C CYS A 46 10.37 -6.05 -1.17
N PRO A 47 11.50 -5.87 -1.88
CA PRO A 47 12.50 -4.89 -1.49
C PRO A 47 11.85 -3.50 -1.42
N HIS A 48 12.36 -2.66 -0.52
CA HIS A 48 11.81 -1.34 -0.34
C HIS A 48 12.03 -0.49 -1.61
N PRO A 49 11.04 0.28 -2.11
CA PRO A 49 11.16 1.02 -3.39
C PRO A 49 12.16 2.19 -3.37
N SER A 50 12.85 2.41 -2.26
CA SER A 50 13.79 3.50 -2.04
C SER A 50 14.88 3.01 -1.11
N ASP A 51 16.13 3.12 -1.54
CA ASP A 51 17.31 2.79 -0.72
C ASP A 51 17.53 3.80 0.42
N VAL A 52 16.92 4.98 0.28
CA VAL A 52 16.98 6.03 1.30
C VAL A 52 15.89 5.77 2.32
N LEU A 53 16.30 5.35 3.52
CA LEU A 53 15.54 5.58 4.74
C LEU A 53 15.43 7.12 4.84
N GLY A 54 14.28 7.69 4.48
CA GLY A 54 14.09 9.15 4.49
C GLY A 54 14.55 9.77 5.82
N SER A 55 14.79 11.08 5.85
CA SER A 55 15.35 11.71 7.07
C SER A 55 14.58 11.23 8.32
N LEU A 56 15.30 10.78 9.35
CA LEU A 56 14.73 10.31 10.63
C LEU A 56 13.74 11.32 11.27
N LYS A 57 13.71 12.56 10.79
CA LYS A 57 12.73 13.60 11.16
C LYS A 57 11.31 13.37 10.61
N HIS A 58 11.14 12.53 9.59
CA HIS A 58 9.85 12.22 8.93
C HIS A 58 9.36 10.78 9.17
N ILE A 59 10.19 9.94 9.80
CA ILE A 59 9.69 8.70 10.38
C ILE A 59 8.98 9.15 11.65
N SER A 60 7.66 9.14 11.61
CA SER A 60 6.83 9.39 12.79
C SER A 60 7.34 8.48 13.90
N TRP A 61 7.82 9.09 14.98
CA TRP A 61 8.39 8.45 16.17
C TRP A 61 7.36 7.64 16.98
N ASP A 62 6.24 7.27 16.36
CA ASP A 62 5.06 6.70 17.01
C ASP A 62 5.05 5.16 16.94
N TRP A 63 6.04 4.53 16.30
CA TRP A 63 6.18 3.07 16.25
C TRP A 63 7.61 2.60 16.48
N GLU A 64 7.71 1.50 17.22
CA GLU A 64 8.95 0.79 17.52
C GLU A 64 8.73 -0.71 17.27
N PRO A 65 9.76 -1.48 16.83
CA PRO A 65 11.04 -1.02 16.29
C PRO A 65 10.93 -0.53 14.85
N ILE A 66 11.83 0.38 14.46
CA ILE A 66 11.96 0.85 13.06
C ILE A 66 12.73 -0.19 12.25
N LYS A 67 12.15 -0.64 11.13
CA LYS A 67 12.74 -1.65 10.23
C LYS A 67 13.01 -1.08 8.83
N VAL A 68 13.98 -1.67 8.13
CA VAL A 68 14.34 -1.29 6.75
C VAL A 68 13.15 -1.44 5.80
N HIS A 69 12.29 -2.43 6.01
CA HIS A 69 11.15 -2.70 5.14
C HIS A 69 9.87 -1.94 5.51
N ASP A 70 9.91 -1.09 6.53
CA ASP A 70 8.73 -0.33 6.99
C ASP A 70 8.09 0.51 5.91
N ILE A 71 6.77 0.62 5.97
CA ILE A 71 5.99 1.50 5.12
C ILE A 71 6.34 2.94 5.49
N ARG A 72 6.68 3.77 4.50
CA ARG A 72 7.24 5.10 4.76
C ARG A 72 6.18 6.16 4.93
N TRP A 73 5.06 6.03 4.24
CA TRP A 73 4.00 7.02 4.29
C TRP A 73 2.66 6.47 3.82
N ASN A 74 1.60 7.25 4.06
CA ASN A 74 0.27 7.02 3.49
C ASN A 74 0.34 6.87 1.96
N PHE A 75 -0.48 5.97 1.40
CA PHE A 75 -0.56 5.65 -0.03
C PHE A 75 0.61 4.87 -0.62
N GLU A 76 1.37 4.13 0.19
CA GLU A 76 2.22 3.05 -0.33
C GLU A 76 1.36 1.89 -0.87
N LYS A 77 1.84 1.21 -1.91
CA LYS A 77 1.00 0.31 -2.72
C LYS A 77 1.72 -1.02 -2.96
N PHE A 78 0.97 -2.12 -2.89
CA PHE A 78 1.46 -3.47 -3.13
C PHE A 78 0.56 -4.14 -4.17
N LEU A 79 1.17 -4.88 -5.10
CA LEU A 79 0.47 -5.76 -6.03
C LEU A 79 0.68 -7.20 -5.58
N VAL A 80 -0.43 -7.92 -5.42
CA VAL A 80 -0.44 -9.35 -5.12
C VAL A 80 -1.02 -10.09 -6.32
N GLY A 81 -0.35 -11.16 -6.73
CA GLY A 81 -0.77 -12.01 -7.82
C GLY A 81 -2.01 -12.84 -7.47
N PRO A 82 -2.65 -13.48 -8.47
CA PRO A 82 -3.80 -14.36 -8.26
C PRO A 82 -3.47 -15.63 -7.46
N ASP A 83 -2.18 -15.96 -7.35
CA ASP A 83 -1.62 -17.03 -6.53
C ASP A 83 -1.38 -16.62 -5.07
N GLY A 84 -1.67 -15.36 -4.71
CA GLY A 84 -1.41 -14.81 -3.38
C GLY A 84 0.03 -14.36 -3.16
N VAL A 85 0.88 -14.38 -4.19
CA VAL A 85 2.29 -13.99 -4.08
C VAL A 85 2.47 -12.51 -4.39
N PRO A 86 3.11 -11.71 -3.52
CA PRO A 86 3.42 -10.31 -3.80
C PRO A 86 4.41 -10.16 -4.96
N VAL A 87 4.15 -9.17 -5.82
CA VAL A 87 4.86 -9.01 -7.11
C VAL A 87 5.63 -7.71 -7.14
N MET A 88 4.97 -6.62 -6.76
CA MET A 88 5.49 -5.26 -6.91
C MET A 88 5.07 -4.40 -5.73
N ARG A 89 5.94 -3.45 -5.40
CA ARG A 89 5.74 -2.44 -4.34
C ARG A 89 6.07 -1.08 -4.93
N TRP A 90 5.19 -0.11 -4.78
CA TRP A 90 5.40 1.25 -5.28
C TRP A 90 5.49 2.26 -4.16
N PHE A 91 6.37 3.25 -4.36
CA PHE A 91 6.51 4.39 -3.48
C PHE A 91 5.22 5.23 -3.42
N HIS A 92 5.00 5.90 -2.29
CA HIS A 92 3.75 6.62 -2.06
C HIS A 92 3.48 7.73 -3.10
N LYS A 93 4.54 8.42 -3.56
CA LYS A 93 4.46 9.48 -4.59
C LYS A 93 4.33 8.95 -6.02
N THR A 94 4.47 7.65 -6.25
CA THR A 94 4.32 7.09 -7.60
C THR A 94 2.91 7.39 -8.12
N PRO A 95 2.77 8.03 -9.30
CA PRO A 95 1.48 8.36 -9.87
C PRO A 95 0.62 7.12 -10.10
N VAL A 96 -0.70 7.23 -9.85
CA VAL A 96 -1.65 6.13 -10.08
C VAL A 96 -1.68 5.71 -11.57
N SER A 97 -1.38 6.62 -12.50
CA SER A 97 -1.24 6.29 -13.93
C SER A 97 -0.07 5.32 -14.20
N THR A 98 1.06 5.50 -13.52
CA THR A 98 2.20 4.58 -13.62
C THR A 98 1.84 3.22 -13.05
N VAL A 99 1.23 3.19 -11.86
CA VAL A 99 0.77 1.95 -11.21
C VAL A 99 -0.19 1.18 -12.12
N LYS A 100 -1.14 1.89 -12.76
CA LYS A 100 -2.07 1.30 -13.72
C LYS A 100 -1.33 0.67 -14.90
N SER A 101 -0.37 1.38 -15.50
CA SER A 101 0.42 0.87 -16.62
C SER A 101 1.21 -0.39 -16.25
N ASP A 102 1.81 -0.42 -15.07
CA ASP A 102 2.59 -1.56 -14.57
C ASP A 102 1.68 -2.78 -14.33
N ILE A 103 0.51 -2.58 -13.71
CA ILE A 103 -0.49 -3.65 -13.52
C ILE A 103 -0.95 -4.22 -14.87
N LEU A 104 -1.23 -3.36 -15.86
CA LEU A 104 -1.62 -3.81 -17.19
C LEU A 104 -0.51 -4.58 -17.89
N ALA A 105 0.75 -4.16 -17.73
CA ALA A 105 1.91 -4.89 -18.25
C ALA A 105 2.04 -6.27 -17.59
N TYR A 106 1.90 -6.35 -16.27
CA TYR A 106 1.90 -7.61 -15.52
C TYR A 106 0.80 -8.55 -16.02
N LEU A 107 -0.44 -8.07 -16.12
CA LEU A 107 -1.57 -8.87 -16.61
C LEU A 107 -1.38 -9.40 -18.05
N LYS A 108 -0.71 -8.64 -18.92
CA LYS A 108 -0.37 -9.11 -20.28
C LYS A 108 0.57 -10.31 -20.26
N GLN A 109 1.55 -10.33 -19.35
CA GLN A 109 2.48 -11.46 -19.21
C GLN A 109 1.77 -12.77 -18.82
N PHE A 110 0.71 -12.70 -18.00
CA PHE A 110 -0.11 -13.88 -17.67
C PHE A 110 -0.87 -14.45 -18.85
N LYS A 111 -1.37 -13.58 -19.74
CA LYS A 111 -2.09 -14.03 -20.94
C LYS A 111 -1.18 -14.79 -21.90
N ILE A 112 0.09 -14.40 -21.99
CA ILE A 112 1.08 -15.08 -22.83
C ILE A 112 1.42 -16.47 -22.24
N LYS A 113 1.59 -16.59 -20.92
CA LYS A 113 1.94 -17.87 -20.27
C LYS A 113 0.84 -18.93 -20.24
N LYS A 114 -0.44 -18.56 -20.41
CA LYS A 114 -1.56 -19.53 -20.47
C LYS A 114 -1.93 -19.96 -21.90
N GLY A 115 -1.32 -19.36 -22.92
CA GLY A 115 -1.63 -19.59 -24.34
C GLY A 115 -0.56 -20.33 -25.13
N GLY A 116 0.45 -20.90 -24.47
CA GLY A 116 1.44 -21.82 -25.05
C GLY A 116 1.47 -23.10 -24.25
#